data_AF-A0A080LX60-F1
#
_entry.id   AF-A0A080LX60-F1
#
_cell.length_a   1.000
_cell.length_b   1.000
_cell.length_c   1.000
_cell.angle_alpha   90.00
_cell.angle_beta   90.00
_cell.angle_gamma   90.00
#
_symmetry.space_group_name_H-M   'P 1'
#
loop_
_entity.id
_entity.type
_entity.pdbx_description
1 polymer ?
#
loop_
_entity_poly.entity_id
_entity_poly.type
_entity_poly.pdbx_seq_one_letter_code
_entity_poly.pdbx_strand_id
1 'polypeptide(L)'
;MIERCNGDIWFQRERVSHRAFFRTMLPAAEAPKDLPRAIVAAPEGERPEFYDFDIFLWSAVSHELDDRLLTELSYTIFDTETTGLQPSEGDEIIQIGATRIVNRRLLRQECFDQLVDPRRSLSPQSVAIHGITPELLVGQPYIDAVLPKFHAFCADTVLVGHNAAFDMRFLQMKEKQTGLRFEQALLDTLLLSAVLHPNQTTHRLEAIAERLGVSVFGRHTALGDAIVTGEVFLKMLPLLAEMGIKTLRQAREASQRTYHARLKY
;
A
#
# COMPACT_ATOMS: atom_id res chain seq x y z
N MET A 1 4.77 -20.22 -19.89
CA MET A 1 5.44 -19.06 -19.25
C MET A 1 6.76 -18.70 -19.95
N ILE A 2 7.59 -19.67 -20.34
CA ILE A 2 8.90 -19.48 -21.00
C ILE A 2 8.80 -18.87 -22.42
N GLU A 3 7.85 -19.33 -23.24
CA GLU A 3 7.65 -18.82 -24.61
C GLU A 3 7.20 -17.34 -24.67
N ARG A 4 6.66 -16.79 -23.58
CA ARG A 4 6.25 -15.38 -23.52
C ARG A 4 7.40 -14.40 -23.30
N CYS A 5 8.58 -14.89 -22.90
CA CYS A 5 9.72 -14.05 -22.49
C CYS A 5 10.99 -14.30 -23.31
N ASN A 6 10.91 -14.99 -24.46
CA ASN A 6 12.06 -15.24 -25.34
C ASN A 6 13.29 -15.83 -24.62
N GLY A 7 13.05 -16.65 -23.57
CA GLY A 7 14.09 -17.27 -22.75
C GLY A 7 14.24 -18.76 -23.06
N ASP A 8 15.46 -19.27 -22.99
CA ASP A 8 15.76 -20.70 -23.18
C ASP A 8 15.91 -21.41 -21.85
N ILE A 9 15.39 -22.65 -21.77
CA ILE A 9 15.65 -23.57 -20.66
C ILE A 9 16.34 -24.81 -21.19
N TRP A 10 17.41 -25.24 -20.52
CA TRP A 10 17.98 -26.57 -20.77
C TRP A 10 18.34 -27.29 -19.48
N PHE A 11 18.30 -28.62 -19.60
CA PHE A 11 18.57 -29.56 -18.53
C PHE A 11 20.03 -30.03 -18.62
N GLN A 12 20.76 -29.94 -17.52
CA GLN A 12 22.12 -30.45 -17.43
C GLN A 12 22.26 -31.37 -16.21
N ARG A 13 22.82 -32.56 -16.44
CA ARG A 13 23.07 -33.56 -15.40
C ARG A 13 24.57 -33.80 -15.27
N GLU A 14 25.11 -33.61 -14.08
CA GLU A 14 26.50 -33.87 -13.78
C GLU A 14 26.62 -35.29 -13.20
N ARG A 15 27.22 -36.20 -13.97
CA ARG A 15 27.22 -37.64 -13.64
C ARG A 15 28.09 -38.00 -12.44
N VAL A 16 29.13 -37.23 -12.14
CA VAL A 16 30.08 -37.51 -11.05
C VAL A 16 29.51 -37.08 -9.69
N SER A 17 28.72 -36.00 -9.65
CA SER A 17 28.16 -35.44 -8.42
C SER A 17 26.71 -35.87 -8.12
N HIS A 18 26.10 -36.66 -9.02
CA HIS A 18 24.67 -37.04 -8.99
C HIS A 18 23.70 -35.84 -8.87
N ARG A 19 24.11 -34.64 -9.32
CA ARG A 19 23.28 -33.44 -9.30
C ARG A 19 22.66 -33.17 -10.67
N ALA A 20 21.43 -32.69 -10.66
CA ALA A 20 20.73 -32.20 -11.84
C ALA A 20 20.36 -30.74 -11.64
N PHE A 21 20.55 -29.93 -12.69
CA PHE A 21 20.24 -28.51 -12.67
C PHE A 21 19.33 -28.15 -13.84
N PHE A 22 18.40 -27.23 -13.58
CA PHE A 22 17.69 -26.50 -14.61
C PHE A 22 18.33 -25.13 -14.72
N ARG A 23 18.79 -24.77 -15.92
CA ARG A 23 19.30 -23.43 -16.19
C ARG A 23 18.31 -22.70 -17.08
N THR A 24 18.00 -21.47 -16.71
CA THR A 24 17.11 -20.60 -17.47
C THR A 24 17.91 -19.36 -17.89
N MET A 25 17.99 -19.08 -19.19
CA MET A 25 18.45 -17.78 -19.65
C MET A 25 17.28 -16.81 -19.66
N LEU A 26 17.44 -15.71 -18.92
CA LEU A 26 16.53 -14.58 -18.96
C LEU A 26 17.18 -13.50 -19.84
N PRO A 27 16.49 -12.96 -20.86
CA PRO A 27 17.03 -11.83 -21.61
C PRO A 27 17.20 -10.63 -20.68
N ALA A 28 18.33 -9.93 -20.82
CA ALA A 28 18.58 -8.71 -20.06
C ALA A 28 17.55 -7.65 -20.47
N ALA A 29 16.77 -7.16 -19.51
CA ALA A 29 15.90 -6.01 -19.73
C ALA A 29 16.77 -4.76 -19.86
N GLU A 30 16.68 -4.04 -20.98
CA GLU A 30 17.24 -2.69 -21.07
C GLU A 30 16.48 -1.77 -20.12
N ALA A 31 17.22 -1.00 -19.32
CA ALA A 31 16.62 0.03 -18.46
C ALA A 31 15.90 1.08 -19.34
N PRO A 32 14.72 1.59 -18.92
CA PRO A 32 14.08 2.70 -19.60
C PRO A 32 15.04 3.89 -19.70
N LYS A 33 15.21 4.44 -20.92
CA LYS A 33 16.17 5.52 -21.19
C LYS A 33 15.73 6.90 -20.67
N ASP A 34 14.49 7.02 -20.20
CA ASP A 34 13.93 8.25 -19.67
C ASP A 34 13.43 8.05 -18.23
N LEU A 35 14.31 8.35 -17.28
CA LEU A 35 13.91 8.60 -15.89
C LEU A 35 13.31 10.01 -15.83
N PRO A 36 12.08 10.21 -15.32
CA PRO A 36 11.58 11.55 -15.05
C PRO A 36 12.54 12.28 -14.11
N ARG A 37 12.96 13.48 -14.52
CA ARG A 37 13.79 14.36 -13.70
C ARG A 37 13.12 14.55 -12.33
N ALA A 38 13.91 14.49 -11.27
CA ALA A 38 13.50 14.86 -9.93
C ALA A 38 12.81 16.24 -9.97
N ILE A 39 11.52 16.26 -9.68
CA ILE A 39 10.73 17.48 -9.58
C ILE A 39 10.96 18.03 -8.17
N VAL A 40 11.38 19.29 -8.14
CA VAL A 40 11.60 20.11 -6.95
C VAL A 40 10.30 20.21 -6.15
N ALA A 41 10.43 20.09 -4.82
CA ALA A 41 9.35 20.14 -3.84
C ALA A 41 8.29 21.21 -4.15
N ALA A 42 7.04 20.76 -4.29
CA ALA A 42 5.86 21.62 -4.33
C ALA A 42 5.48 22.04 -2.89
N PRO A 43 4.90 23.24 -2.69
CA PRO A 43 4.53 23.75 -1.37
C PRO A 43 3.32 23.02 -0.78
N GLU A 44 3.20 23.10 0.56
CA GLU A 44 2.21 22.43 1.42
C GLU A 44 0.76 22.48 0.89
N GLY A 45 0.26 21.31 0.51
CA GLY A 45 -1.13 21.06 0.10
C GLY A 45 -1.45 19.60 0.42
N GLU A 46 -1.67 19.32 1.71
CA GLU A 46 -1.67 17.95 2.24
C GLU A 46 -3.06 17.36 2.40
N ARG A 47 -3.12 16.03 2.28
CA ARG A 47 -4.27 15.26 2.76
C ARG A 47 -4.34 15.39 4.29
N PRO A 48 -5.48 15.81 4.86
CA PRO A 48 -5.65 15.85 6.31
C PRO A 48 -5.60 14.43 6.91
N GLU A 49 -5.15 14.32 8.15
CA GLU A 49 -5.25 13.08 8.92
C GLU A 49 -6.73 12.71 9.09
N PHE A 50 -7.11 11.52 8.66
CA PHE A 50 -8.50 11.05 8.69
C PHE A 50 -8.65 10.05 9.83
N TYR A 51 -9.58 10.32 10.73
CA TYR A 51 -9.80 9.49 11.90
C TYR A 51 -11.20 8.88 11.84
N ASP A 52 -11.29 7.57 11.58
CA ASP A 52 -12.56 6.83 11.58
C ASP A 52 -12.53 5.68 12.60
N PHE A 53 -13.50 5.65 13.50
CA PHE A 53 -13.60 4.69 14.61
C PHE A 53 -14.01 3.29 14.10
N ASP A 54 -14.71 3.23 12.98
CA ASP A 54 -15.33 2.01 12.48
C ASP A 54 -14.33 1.10 11.74
N ILE A 55 -13.13 1.59 11.42
CA ILE A 55 -12.08 0.80 10.75
C ILE A 55 -11.54 -0.35 11.62
N PHE A 56 -11.68 -0.23 12.95
CA PHE A 56 -11.22 -1.26 13.89
C PHE A 56 -12.28 -2.36 14.13
N LEU A 57 -13.53 -2.14 13.72
CA LEU A 57 -14.65 -3.05 13.95
C LEU A 57 -14.75 -4.18 12.91
N TRP A 58 -13.76 -4.34 12.04
CA TRP A 58 -13.85 -5.28 10.93
C TRP A 58 -13.75 -6.75 11.37
N SER A 59 -14.89 -7.43 11.17
CA SER A 59 -15.18 -8.86 10.91
C SER A 59 -14.46 -9.95 11.72
N ALA A 60 -15.20 -11.01 12.07
CA ALA A 60 -14.70 -12.17 12.80
C ALA A 60 -13.58 -12.95 12.08
N VAL A 61 -13.48 -12.86 10.74
CA VAL A 61 -12.39 -13.42 9.94
C VAL A 61 -11.04 -12.78 10.28
N SER A 62 -11.07 -11.52 10.71
CA SER A 62 -9.91 -10.73 11.12
C SER A 62 -9.19 -11.32 12.35
N HIS A 63 -9.92 -12.06 13.20
CA HIS A 63 -9.38 -12.59 14.46
C HIS A 63 -8.56 -13.88 14.29
N GLU A 64 -8.64 -14.58 13.16
CA GLU A 64 -7.85 -15.82 12.95
C GLU A 64 -6.35 -15.55 12.90
N LEU A 65 -5.97 -14.33 12.48
CA LEU A 65 -4.57 -13.90 12.36
C LEU A 65 -4.06 -13.16 13.59
N ASP A 66 -4.93 -12.85 14.55
CA ASP A 66 -4.63 -11.95 15.68
C ASP A 66 -3.40 -12.39 16.47
N ASP A 67 -3.29 -13.68 16.78
CA ASP A 67 -2.21 -14.20 17.63
C ASP A 67 -0.96 -14.57 16.83
N ARG A 68 -0.97 -14.41 15.49
CA ARG A 68 0.21 -14.64 14.65
C ARG A 68 1.22 -13.52 14.82
N LEU A 69 2.50 -13.88 14.70
CA LEU A 69 3.59 -12.92 14.73
C LEU A 69 3.53 -12.01 13.50
N LEU A 70 3.77 -10.70 13.69
CA LEU A 70 3.88 -9.74 12.60
C LEU A 70 4.94 -10.15 11.57
N THR A 71 5.97 -10.88 12.00
CA THR A 71 7.05 -11.36 11.12
C THR A 71 6.66 -12.54 10.23
N GLU A 72 5.54 -13.21 10.50
CA GLU A 72 5.07 -14.42 9.82
C GLU A 72 3.89 -14.16 8.88
N LEU A 73 3.34 -12.94 8.91
CA LEU A 73 2.20 -12.54 8.09
C LEU A 73 2.66 -12.06 6.71
N SER A 74 1.74 -12.17 5.75
CA SER A 74 1.84 -11.53 4.44
C SER A 74 0.96 -10.29 4.42
N TYR A 75 1.45 -9.24 3.76
CA TYR A 75 0.79 -7.94 3.76
C TYR A 75 0.55 -7.45 2.34
N THR A 76 -0.59 -6.80 2.14
CA THR A 76 -0.82 -5.94 0.97
C THR A 76 -0.77 -4.50 1.43
N ILE A 77 0.19 -3.76 0.91
CA ILE A 77 0.42 -2.37 1.25
C ILE A 77 -0.19 -1.60 0.12
N PHE A 78 -1.08 -0.66 0.41
CA PHE A 78 -1.81 0.05 -0.61
C PHE A 78 -1.99 1.53 -0.27
N ASP A 79 -2.21 2.31 -1.31
CA ASP A 79 -2.57 3.72 -1.27
C ASP A 79 -3.52 3.99 -2.46
N THR A 80 -4.33 5.04 -2.34
CA THR A 80 -5.19 5.51 -3.42
C THR A 80 -4.91 6.97 -3.74
N GLU A 81 -5.03 7.34 -5.02
CA GLU A 81 -5.20 8.73 -5.43
C GLU A 81 -6.68 8.98 -5.74
N THR A 82 -7.16 10.17 -5.41
CA THR A 82 -8.58 10.52 -5.48
C THR A 82 -8.79 11.89 -6.13
N THR A 83 -10.01 12.18 -6.60
CA THR A 83 -10.37 13.49 -7.18
C THR A 83 -10.43 14.63 -6.15
N GLY A 84 -10.39 14.28 -4.86
CA GLY A 84 -10.60 15.15 -3.72
C GLY A 84 -10.67 14.34 -2.41
N LEU A 85 -11.05 15.00 -1.32
CA LEU A 85 -10.95 14.43 0.04
C LEU A 85 -12.28 13.94 0.61
N GLN A 86 -13.40 14.15 -0.09
CA GLN A 86 -14.75 13.99 0.45
C GLN A 86 -15.53 12.91 -0.31
N PRO A 87 -15.33 11.61 0.02
CA PRO A 87 -16.02 10.52 -0.67
C PRO A 87 -17.55 10.58 -0.51
N SER A 88 -18.05 11.16 0.58
CA SER A 88 -19.49 11.40 0.79
C SER A 88 -20.07 12.50 -0.10
N GLU A 89 -19.23 13.42 -0.59
CA GLU A 89 -19.62 14.49 -1.53
C GLU A 89 -19.38 14.09 -2.99
N GLY A 90 -19.06 12.81 -3.22
CA GLY A 90 -18.94 12.21 -4.54
C GLY A 90 -17.52 12.16 -5.08
N ASP A 91 -16.48 12.50 -4.30
CA ASP A 91 -15.09 12.27 -4.72
C ASP A 91 -14.83 10.80 -5.03
N GLU A 92 -14.00 10.58 -6.05
CA GLU A 92 -13.79 9.28 -6.68
C GLU A 92 -12.32 8.85 -6.62
N ILE A 93 -12.09 7.55 -6.60
CA ILE A 93 -10.74 6.96 -6.75
C ILE A 93 -10.30 7.11 -8.21
N ILE A 94 -9.07 7.57 -8.43
CA ILE A 94 -8.45 7.73 -9.76
C ILE A 94 -7.18 6.90 -9.94
N GLN A 95 -6.60 6.38 -8.85
CA GLN A 95 -5.53 5.38 -8.91
C GLN A 95 -5.61 4.48 -7.68
N ILE A 96 -5.30 3.20 -7.87
CA ILE A 96 -5.01 2.27 -6.78
C ILE A 96 -3.59 1.74 -7.01
N GLY A 97 -2.74 1.92 -6.01
CA GLY A 97 -1.38 1.42 -5.98
C GLY A 97 -1.21 0.45 -4.83
N ALA A 98 -0.61 -0.71 -5.09
CA ALA A 98 -0.32 -1.67 -4.04
C ALA A 98 0.91 -2.53 -4.34
N THR A 99 1.51 -3.06 -3.28
CA THR A 99 2.61 -4.02 -3.35
C THR A 99 2.52 -5.02 -2.20
N ARG A 100 3.20 -6.16 -2.33
CA ARG A 100 3.17 -7.23 -1.32
C ARG A 100 4.41 -7.22 -0.44
N ILE A 101 4.23 -7.53 0.84
CA ILE A 101 5.31 -8.00 1.71
C ILE A 101 5.06 -9.47 2.03
N VAL A 102 6.05 -10.31 1.73
CA VAL A 102 6.06 -11.74 2.07
C VAL A 102 7.40 -12.07 2.70
N ASN A 103 7.40 -12.84 3.80
CA ASN A 103 8.62 -13.21 4.52
C ASN A 103 9.49 -11.98 4.87
N ARG A 104 8.86 -10.87 5.27
CA ARG A 104 9.49 -9.58 5.60
C ARG A 104 10.29 -8.96 4.45
N ARG A 105 9.93 -9.26 3.21
CA ARG A 105 10.52 -8.68 2.02
C ARG A 105 9.45 -8.01 1.18
N LEU A 106 9.70 -6.76 0.79
CA LEU A 106 8.87 -6.04 -0.16
C LEU A 106 9.08 -6.62 -1.56
N LEU A 107 8.00 -7.12 -2.17
CA LEU A 107 8.01 -7.71 -3.50
C LEU A 107 7.63 -6.64 -4.53
N ARG A 108 8.61 -5.83 -4.94
CA ARG A 108 8.40 -4.72 -5.89
C ARG A 108 7.84 -5.15 -7.26
N GLN A 109 7.99 -6.43 -7.63
CA GLN A 109 7.46 -6.99 -8.88
C GLN A 109 6.04 -7.55 -8.73
N GLU A 110 5.58 -7.76 -7.50
CA GLU A 110 4.18 -8.11 -7.20
C GLU A 110 3.47 -6.83 -6.78
N CYS A 111 3.05 -6.06 -7.79
CA CYS A 111 2.35 -4.80 -7.60
C CYS A 111 1.00 -4.77 -8.33
N PHE A 112 0.13 -3.91 -7.81
CA PHE A 112 -1.08 -3.46 -8.47
C PHE A 112 -0.91 -1.96 -8.73
N ASP A 113 -1.05 -1.52 -9.97
CA ASP A 113 -0.93 -0.11 -10.33
C ASP A 113 -1.93 0.17 -11.44
N GLN A 114 -3.06 0.76 -11.07
CA GLN A 114 -4.19 0.93 -11.97
C GLN A 114 -4.79 2.32 -11.81
N LEU A 115 -4.72 3.10 -12.88
CA LEU A 115 -5.53 4.30 -13.04
C LEU A 115 -7.00 3.93 -13.23
N VAL A 116 -7.88 4.80 -12.76
CA VAL A 116 -9.33 4.58 -12.77
C VAL A 116 -9.99 5.81 -13.38
N ASP A 117 -10.87 5.61 -14.35
CA ASP A 117 -11.71 6.69 -14.85
C ASP A 117 -12.81 6.99 -13.81
N PRO A 118 -12.83 8.20 -13.20
CA PRO A 118 -13.75 8.55 -12.14
C PRO A 118 -15.14 8.96 -12.68
N ARG A 119 -15.35 8.93 -14.00
CA ARG A 119 -16.56 9.42 -14.70
C ARG A 119 -16.91 10.86 -14.34
N ARG A 120 -15.91 11.67 -14.00
CA ARG A 120 -16.06 13.08 -13.63
C ARG A 120 -14.78 13.87 -13.88
N SER A 121 -14.91 15.20 -13.88
CA SER A 121 -13.78 16.11 -14.02
C SER A 121 -12.92 16.15 -12.76
N LEU A 122 -11.60 16.31 -12.95
CA LEU A 122 -10.63 16.57 -11.90
C LEU A 122 -10.56 18.07 -11.59
N SER A 123 -10.37 18.40 -10.30
CA SER A 123 -10.03 19.78 -9.91
C SER A 123 -8.55 20.06 -10.18
N PRO A 124 -8.16 21.30 -10.55
CA PRO A 124 -6.75 21.67 -10.69
C PRO A 124 -5.94 21.46 -9.40
N GLN A 125 -6.59 21.59 -8.24
CA GLN A 125 -5.97 21.36 -6.94
C GLN A 125 -5.57 19.89 -6.75
N SER A 126 -6.45 18.95 -7.10
CA SER A 126 -6.15 17.51 -7.06
C SER A 126 -4.96 17.18 -7.97
N VAL A 127 -5.00 17.65 -9.23
CA VAL A 127 -3.92 17.43 -10.21
C VAL A 127 -2.59 17.98 -9.71
N ALA A 128 -2.59 19.11 -9.01
CA ALA A 128 -1.36 19.69 -8.44
C ALA A 128 -0.73 18.83 -7.33
N ILE A 129 -1.52 18.00 -6.65
CA ILE A 129 -1.05 17.12 -5.56
C ILE A 129 -0.42 15.83 -6.12
N HIS A 130 -1.16 15.13 -6.98
CA HIS A 130 -0.78 13.78 -7.44
C HIS A 130 -0.27 13.72 -8.89
N GLY A 131 -0.35 14.82 -9.64
CA GLY A 131 0.17 14.91 -11.02
C GLY A 131 -0.60 14.10 -12.08
N ILE A 132 -1.66 13.40 -11.70
CA ILE A 132 -2.51 12.63 -12.65
C ILE A 132 -3.41 13.61 -13.38
N THR A 133 -3.16 13.78 -14.68
CA THR A 133 -3.95 14.68 -15.52
C THR A 133 -5.19 13.99 -16.08
N PRO A 134 -6.25 14.73 -16.45
CA PRO A 134 -7.45 14.15 -17.06
C PRO A 134 -7.17 13.27 -18.28
N GLU A 135 -6.14 13.62 -19.06
CA GLU A 135 -5.75 12.89 -20.27
C GLU A 135 -5.25 11.47 -19.97
N LEU A 136 -4.63 11.26 -18.80
CA LEU A 136 -4.17 9.93 -18.37
C LEU A 136 -5.33 9.00 -17.99
N LEU A 137 -6.47 9.57 -17.63
CA LEU A 137 -7.67 8.84 -17.22
C LEU A 137 -8.57 8.44 -18.39
N VAL A 138 -8.37 9.05 -19.56
CA VAL A 138 -9.15 8.72 -20.77
C VAL A 138 -8.91 7.26 -21.17
N GLY A 139 -9.99 6.49 -21.24
CA GLY A 139 -9.94 5.07 -21.64
C GLY A 139 -9.48 4.13 -20.53
N GLN A 140 -9.24 4.63 -19.32
CA GLN A 140 -8.98 3.78 -18.16
C GLN A 140 -10.26 3.04 -17.74
N PRO A 141 -10.14 1.85 -17.12
CA PRO A 141 -11.28 1.14 -16.59
C PRO A 141 -11.95 1.92 -15.45
N TYR A 142 -13.25 1.71 -15.31
CA TYR A 142 -14.03 2.22 -14.19
C TYR A 142 -13.81 1.39 -12.93
N ILE A 143 -14.16 1.97 -11.77
CA ILE A 143 -13.93 1.34 -10.47
C ILE A 143 -14.61 -0.03 -10.31
N ASP A 144 -15.76 -0.24 -10.95
CA ASP A 144 -16.49 -1.53 -10.96
C ASP A 144 -15.71 -2.67 -11.64
N ALA A 145 -14.84 -2.36 -12.60
CA ALA A 145 -13.95 -3.31 -13.25
C ALA A 145 -12.60 -3.48 -12.53
N VAL A 146 -12.16 -2.47 -11.80
CA VAL A 146 -10.86 -2.43 -11.09
C VAL A 146 -10.94 -3.09 -9.73
N LEU A 147 -11.98 -2.76 -8.95
CA LEU A 147 -12.10 -3.16 -7.56
C LEU A 147 -12.13 -4.68 -7.34
N PRO A 148 -12.81 -5.50 -8.17
CA PRO A 148 -12.74 -6.96 -8.04
C PRO A 148 -11.32 -7.51 -8.20
N LYS A 149 -10.50 -6.92 -9.08
CA LYS A 149 -9.11 -7.35 -9.29
C LYS A 149 -8.24 -6.95 -8.10
N PHE A 150 -8.44 -5.75 -7.57
CA PHE A 150 -7.73 -5.31 -6.37
C PHE A 150 -8.13 -6.13 -5.14
N HIS A 151 -9.42 -6.44 -4.97
CA HIS A 151 -9.92 -7.31 -3.91
C HIS A 151 -9.25 -8.69 -3.95
N ALA A 152 -9.17 -9.30 -5.13
CA ALA A 152 -8.44 -10.56 -5.33
C ALA A 152 -6.94 -10.43 -5.04
N PHE A 153 -6.32 -9.29 -5.39
CA PHE A 153 -4.92 -9.01 -5.05
C PHE A 153 -4.70 -8.92 -3.53
N CYS A 154 -5.69 -8.47 -2.77
CA CYS A 154 -5.66 -8.38 -1.30
C CYS A 154 -5.97 -9.70 -0.57
N ALA A 155 -6.36 -10.76 -1.28
CA ALA A 155 -6.72 -12.04 -0.68
C ALA A 155 -5.56 -12.61 0.16
N ASP A 156 -5.91 -13.21 1.30
CA ASP A 156 -5.00 -13.87 2.25
C ASP A 156 -3.86 -12.98 2.80
N THR A 157 -4.08 -11.67 2.85
CA THR A 157 -3.11 -10.70 3.40
C THR A 157 -3.73 -9.78 4.44
N VAL A 158 -2.88 -9.26 5.34
CA VAL A 158 -3.22 -8.11 6.17
C VAL A 158 -3.01 -6.84 5.35
N LEU A 159 -4.00 -5.94 5.34
CA LEU A 159 -3.89 -4.65 4.68
C LEU A 159 -3.04 -3.70 5.51
N VAL A 160 -2.20 -2.92 4.84
CA VAL A 160 -1.38 -1.88 5.45
C VAL A 160 -1.49 -0.61 4.61
N GLY A 161 -1.75 0.52 5.27
CA GLY A 161 -1.77 1.83 4.63
C GLY A 161 -1.13 2.89 5.52
N HIS A 162 -1.08 4.11 5.01
CA HIS A 162 -0.69 5.29 5.78
C HIS A 162 -1.89 6.23 5.86
N ASN A 163 -2.39 6.51 7.07
CA ASN A 163 -3.69 7.17 7.24
C ASN A 163 -4.82 6.37 6.56
N ALA A 164 -4.77 5.04 6.72
CA ALA A 164 -5.53 4.06 5.95
C ALA A 164 -7.06 4.22 6.08
N ALA A 165 -7.52 4.90 7.13
CA ALA A 165 -8.93 5.25 7.29
C ALA A 165 -9.47 6.03 6.09
N PHE A 166 -8.66 6.91 5.49
CA PHE A 166 -9.02 7.67 4.30
C PHE A 166 -9.32 6.74 3.12
N ASP A 167 -8.36 5.91 2.72
CA ASP A 167 -8.51 5.00 1.58
C ASP A 167 -9.67 4.01 1.79
N MET A 168 -9.78 3.49 3.02
CA MET A 168 -10.81 2.54 3.36
C MET A 168 -12.21 3.15 3.32
N ARG A 169 -12.35 4.44 3.62
CA ARG A 169 -13.62 5.14 3.46
C ARG A 169 -14.06 5.19 1.99
N PHE A 170 -13.13 5.43 1.07
CA PHE A 170 -13.42 5.36 -0.36
C PHE A 170 -13.84 3.96 -0.80
N LEU A 171 -13.13 2.91 -0.35
CA LEU A 171 -13.47 1.52 -0.67
C LEU A 171 -14.85 1.14 -0.12
N GLN A 172 -15.17 1.52 1.12
CA GLN A 172 -16.49 1.29 1.74
C GLN A 172 -17.63 1.95 0.95
N MET A 173 -17.43 3.16 0.44
CA MET A 173 -18.45 3.85 -0.37
C MET A 173 -18.76 3.12 -1.68
N LYS A 174 -17.84 2.25 -2.16
CA LYS A 174 -18.05 1.40 -3.33
C LYS A 174 -18.71 0.06 -3.03
N GLU A 175 -18.91 -0.30 -1.76
CA GLU A 175 -19.58 -1.55 -1.37
C GLU A 175 -20.98 -1.66 -1.98
N LYS A 176 -21.79 -0.60 -1.89
CA LYS A 176 -23.16 -0.62 -2.42
C LYS A 176 -23.22 -0.85 -3.93
N GLN A 177 -22.24 -0.34 -4.66
CA GLN A 177 -22.16 -0.45 -6.12
C GLN A 177 -21.58 -1.78 -6.58
N THR A 178 -20.58 -2.30 -5.86
CA THR A 178 -19.80 -3.46 -6.30
C THR A 178 -20.14 -4.77 -5.58
N GLY A 179 -20.79 -4.67 -4.41
CA GLY A 179 -21.04 -5.80 -3.51
C GLY A 179 -19.77 -6.33 -2.81
N LEU A 180 -18.62 -5.69 -3.01
CA LEU A 180 -17.33 -6.14 -2.47
C LEU A 180 -17.06 -5.47 -1.13
N ARG A 181 -16.74 -6.28 -0.12
CA ARG A 181 -16.29 -5.83 1.19
C ARG A 181 -14.85 -6.23 1.44
N PHE A 182 -14.08 -5.31 2.02
CA PHE A 182 -12.72 -5.58 2.48
C PHE A 182 -12.78 -5.91 3.98
N GLU A 183 -12.71 -7.21 4.30
CA GLU A 183 -12.82 -7.73 5.67
C GLU A 183 -11.46 -8.10 6.28
N GLN A 184 -10.38 -7.95 5.51
CA GLN A 184 -9.02 -8.22 5.94
C GLN A 184 -8.66 -7.39 7.18
N ALA A 185 -7.80 -7.93 8.04
CA ALA A 185 -7.20 -7.12 9.11
C ALA A 185 -6.45 -5.92 8.52
N LEU A 186 -6.50 -4.77 9.20
CA LEU A 186 -5.90 -3.52 8.76
C LEU A 186 -4.89 -3.00 9.79
N LEU A 187 -3.74 -2.54 9.33
CA LEU A 187 -2.77 -1.78 10.10
C LEU A 187 -2.51 -0.42 9.46
N ASP A 188 -2.44 0.62 10.29
CA ASP A 188 -2.14 1.98 9.86
C ASP A 188 -0.75 2.39 10.36
N THR A 189 0.15 2.69 9.42
CA THR A 189 1.53 3.10 9.72
C THR A 189 1.60 4.46 10.40
N LEU A 190 0.62 5.36 10.21
CA LEU A 190 0.54 6.63 10.93
C LEU A 190 0.32 6.37 12.43
N LEU A 191 -0.63 5.50 12.76
CA LEU A 191 -0.94 5.15 14.14
C LEU A 191 0.18 4.33 14.79
N LEU A 192 0.78 3.38 14.07
CA LEU A 192 1.94 2.63 14.55
C LEU A 192 3.14 3.56 14.80
N SER A 193 3.37 4.55 13.94
CA SER A 193 4.39 5.57 14.16
C SER A 193 4.13 6.38 15.42
N ALA A 194 2.88 6.71 15.71
CA ALA A 194 2.49 7.42 16.91
C ALA A 194 2.67 6.58 18.19
N VAL A 195 2.51 5.25 18.10
CA VAL A 195 2.90 4.32 19.18
C VAL A 195 4.42 4.33 19.40
N LEU A 196 5.19 4.20 18.31
CA LEU A 196 6.66 4.10 18.38
C LEU A 196 7.32 5.42 18.83
N HIS A 197 6.74 6.55 18.45
CA HIS A 197 7.35 7.86 18.62
C HIS A 197 6.33 8.90 19.15
N PRO A 198 5.77 8.72 20.37
CA PRO A 198 4.67 9.54 20.87
C PRO A 198 5.02 11.03 21.06
N ASN A 199 6.31 11.37 21.17
CA ASN A 199 6.79 12.74 21.36
C ASN A 199 7.06 13.49 20.04
N GLN A 200 6.76 12.88 18.90
CA GLN A 200 6.98 13.50 17.60
C GLN A 200 5.79 14.38 17.23
N THR A 201 6.08 15.55 16.66
CA THR A 201 5.05 16.53 16.28
C THR A 201 4.32 16.15 15.00
N THR A 202 4.94 15.34 14.14
CA THR A 202 4.37 14.89 12.88
C THR A 202 4.61 13.41 12.64
N HIS A 203 3.59 12.77 12.07
CA HIS A 203 3.58 11.37 11.66
C HIS A 203 3.24 11.23 10.19
N ARG A 204 3.55 12.25 9.39
CA ARG A 204 3.46 12.17 7.93
C ARG A 204 4.48 11.18 7.38
N LEU A 205 4.13 10.56 6.25
CA LEU A 205 4.94 9.50 5.66
C LEU A 205 6.38 9.95 5.38
N GLU A 206 6.60 11.16 4.87
CA GLU A 206 7.94 11.70 4.62
C GLU A 206 8.75 11.85 5.91
N ALA A 207 8.13 12.41 6.96
CA ALA A 207 8.79 12.61 8.24
C ALA A 207 9.15 11.27 8.91
N ILE A 208 8.32 10.24 8.73
CA ILE A 208 8.61 8.90 9.21
C ILE A 208 9.71 8.25 8.37
N ALA A 209 9.63 8.36 7.05
CA ALA A 209 10.63 7.79 6.14
C ALA A 209 12.02 8.37 6.44
N GLU A 210 12.13 9.69 6.58
CA GLU A 210 13.36 10.38 6.98
C GLU A 210 13.89 9.85 8.32
N ARG A 211 13.03 9.79 9.34
CA ARG A 211 13.39 9.31 10.69
C ARG A 211 13.89 7.87 10.69
N LEU A 212 13.33 7.00 9.84
CA LEU A 212 13.68 5.59 9.74
C LEU A 212 14.76 5.30 8.68
N GLY A 213 15.30 6.33 8.03
CA GLY A 213 16.32 6.21 6.99
C GLY A 213 15.84 5.48 5.73
N VAL A 214 14.55 5.62 5.39
CA VAL A 214 13.94 5.10 4.17
C VAL A 214 14.06 6.14 3.07
N SER A 215 14.59 5.73 1.92
CA SER A 215 14.71 6.63 0.77
C SER A 215 13.37 6.79 0.07
N VAL A 216 13.01 8.04 -0.20
CA VAL A 216 11.72 8.40 -0.76
C VAL A 216 11.88 8.56 -2.28
N PHE A 217 11.37 7.60 -3.05
CA PHE A 217 11.39 7.60 -4.51
C PHE A 217 10.00 7.39 -5.10
N GLY A 218 9.66 8.11 -6.18
CA GLY A 218 8.40 7.92 -6.91
C GLY A 218 7.13 8.37 -6.17
N ARG A 219 7.26 9.28 -5.18
CA ARG A 219 6.14 9.84 -4.42
C ARG A 219 5.10 10.51 -5.31
N HIS A 220 3.90 10.67 -4.75
CA HIS A 220 2.74 11.30 -5.38
C HIS A 220 2.16 10.46 -6.52
N THR A 221 2.49 9.16 -6.49
CA THR A 221 1.76 8.12 -7.21
C THR A 221 1.31 7.10 -6.18
N ALA A 222 0.12 6.53 -6.34
CA ALA A 222 -0.39 5.56 -5.38
C ALA A 222 0.60 4.38 -5.19
N LEU A 223 1.23 3.88 -6.26
CA LEU A 223 2.18 2.78 -6.16
C LEU A 223 3.46 3.20 -5.42
N GLY A 224 4.01 4.38 -5.73
CA GLY A 224 5.20 4.88 -5.04
C GLY A 224 4.96 5.09 -3.55
N ASP A 225 3.78 5.60 -3.21
CA ASP A 225 3.35 5.83 -1.83
C ASP A 225 3.16 4.51 -1.07
N ALA A 226 2.56 3.49 -1.70
CA ALA A 226 2.47 2.14 -1.16
C ALA A 226 3.85 1.50 -0.96
N ILE A 227 4.80 1.70 -1.88
CA ILE A 227 6.18 1.20 -1.75
C ILE A 227 6.89 1.84 -0.55
N VAL A 228 6.85 3.17 -0.42
CA VAL A 228 7.48 3.88 0.70
C VAL A 228 6.84 3.46 2.03
N THR A 229 5.51 3.35 2.06
CA THR A 229 4.75 2.83 3.21
C THR A 229 5.22 1.43 3.60
N GLY A 230 5.43 0.55 2.62
CA GLY A 230 5.91 -0.81 2.87
C GLY A 230 7.33 -0.85 3.44
N GLU A 231 8.24 -0.02 2.93
CA GLU A 231 9.60 0.08 3.47
C GLU A 231 9.61 0.65 4.90
N VAL A 232 8.82 1.69 5.15
CA VAL A 232 8.59 2.24 6.49
C VAL A 232 8.04 1.17 7.43
N PHE A 233 7.01 0.43 7.01
CA PHE A 233 6.41 -0.63 7.82
C PHE A 233 7.43 -1.73 8.18
N LEU A 234 8.27 -2.16 7.23
CA LEU A 234 9.35 -3.12 7.52
C LEU A 234 10.35 -2.62 8.57
N LYS A 235 10.63 -1.31 8.58
CA LYS A 235 11.50 -0.69 9.60
C LYS A 235 10.81 -0.57 10.96
N MET A 236 9.49 -0.46 11.00
CA MET A 236 8.72 -0.43 12.25
C MET A 236 8.67 -1.79 12.95
N LEU A 237 8.64 -2.90 12.21
CA LEU A 237 8.53 -4.25 12.79
C LEU A 237 9.53 -4.56 13.93
N PRO A 238 10.85 -4.36 13.78
CA PRO A 238 11.78 -4.58 14.89
C PRO A 238 11.55 -3.63 16.07
N LEU A 239 11.22 -2.36 15.81
CA LEU A 239 10.94 -1.36 16.87
C LEU A 239 9.69 -1.73 17.67
N LEU A 240 8.64 -2.21 17.01
CA LEU A 240 7.43 -2.71 17.66
C LEU A 240 7.77 -3.93 18.53
N ALA A 241 8.61 -4.84 18.03
CA ALA A 241 9.02 -6.01 18.78
C ALA A 241 9.84 -5.66 20.05
N GLU A 242 10.66 -4.61 20.01
CA GLU A 242 11.37 -4.06 21.18
C GLU A 242 10.41 -3.48 22.23
N MET A 243 9.28 -2.92 21.81
CA MET A 243 8.19 -2.50 22.70
C MET A 243 7.30 -3.66 23.18
N GLY A 244 7.61 -4.90 22.82
CA GLY A 244 6.81 -6.08 23.16
C GLY A 244 5.58 -6.31 22.28
N ILE A 245 5.41 -5.52 21.22
CA ILE A 245 4.33 -5.64 20.23
C ILE A 245 4.82 -6.59 19.12
N LYS A 246 4.43 -7.86 19.20
CA LYS A 246 4.93 -8.92 18.31
C LYS A 246 3.83 -9.56 17.46
N THR A 247 2.59 -9.48 17.90
CA THR A 247 1.43 -10.09 17.22
C THR A 247 0.55 -9.05 16.56
N LEU A 248 -0.30 -9.49 15.62
CA LEU A 248 -1.27 -8.62 14.96
C LEU A 248 -2.24 -7.97 15.96
N ARG A 249 -2.74 -8.76 16.93
CA ARG A 249 -3.62 -8.28 18.01
C ARG A 249 -2.98 -7.11 18.77
N GLN A 250 -1.76 -7.30 19.23
CA GLN A 250 -1.03 -6.29 20.00
C GLN A 250 -0.81 -5.01 19.19
N ALA A 251 -0.52 -5.13 17.89
CA ALA A 251 -0.35 -3.98 17.01
C ALA A 251 -1.65 -3.20 16.84
N ARG A 252 -2.78 -3.88 16.62
CA ARG A 252 -4.11 -3.27 16.50
C ARG A 252 -4.53 -2.56 17.79
N GLU A 253 -4.40 -3.24 18.93
CA GLU A 253 -4.72 -2.68 20.25
C GLU A 253 -3.84 -1.47 20.59
N ALA A 254 -2.56 -1.51 20.25
CA ALA A 254 -1.67 -0.37 20.43
C ALA A 254 -2.09 0.84 19.58
N SER A 255 -2.36 0.62 18.28
CA SER A 255 -2.84 1.67 17.37
C SER A 255 -4.17 2.27 17.84
N GLN A 256 -5.11 1.43 18.29
CA GLN A 256 -6.43 1.87 18.76
C GLN A 256 -6.33 2.76 20.02
N ARG A 257 -5.43 2.43 20.96
CA ARG A 257 -5.20 3.28 22.15
C ARG A 257 -4.68 4.67 21.76
N THR A 258 -3.73 4.73 20.83
CA THR A 258 -3.16 6.00 20.36
C THR A 258 -4.19 6.83 19.63
N TYR A 259 -5.01 6.19 18.79
CA TYR A 259 -6.15 6.81 18.12
C TYR A 259 -7.12 7.47 19.12
N HIS A 260 -7.56 6.74 20.14
CA HIS A 260 -8.45 7.29 21.17
C HIS A 260 -7.81 8.40 22.01
N ALA A 261 -6.49 8.37 22.21
CA ALA A 261 -5.78 9.41 22.93
C ALA A 261 -5.78 10.74 22.14
N ARG A 262 -5.63 10.67 20.81
CA ARG A 262 -5.59 11.86 19.94
C ARG A 262 -6.94 12.56 19.79
N LEU A 263 -8.06 11.82 19.82
CA LEU A 263 -9.40 12.39 19.71
C LEU A 263 -9.91 13.09 20.99
N LYS A 264 -9.23 12.91 22.11
CA LYS A 264 -9.58 13.54 23.39
C LYS A 264 -8.95 14.93 23.60
N TYR A 265 -8.06 15.34 22.70
CA TYR A 265 -7.44 16.67 22.66
C TYR A 265 -8.06 17.49 21.52
#